data_AF-A0A2C5XWI1-F1
#
_entry.id   AF-A0A2C5XWI1-F1
#
_cell.length_a   1.000
_cell.length_b   1.000
_cell.length_c   1.000
_cell.angle_alpha   90.00
_cell.angle_beta   90.00
_cell.angle_gamma   90.00
#
_symmetry.space_group_name_H-M   'P 1'
#
loop_
_entity.id
_entity.type
_entity.pdbx_description
1 polymer ?
#
loop_
_entity_poly.entity_id
_entity_poly.type
_entity_poly.pdbx_seq_one_letter_code
_entity_poly.pdbx_strand_id
1 'polypeptide(L)'
;MYAETDVFVRISTDDLPLSRWTSVPIDNDTLNHILRLFWTWDMIGNRVIDRAMFERDVKNLDPAKSQRGQLCFCSSFMVNALLALSCHCSTRPRRSFYERGSVCPGGSTTPSTSRRSYFLAVCTRKFVVPLNQRKSIRKPNCPKLWQDESSSIPRQETSDYWWFAYPVSVLPHRSYKREIFAAECALAEIIEDVLDFLIPLDGEEQPKNNPGRALKLYRRLIEWKFSVPDCIRVVSAVVPTAIMLDAYFDDIIITLLRPFDNFSKERFGGIDPKATSLAHASNLMGTIWTFRALYTARNEFWLTHLLAVCAFRVVFDLDSGPIQLDTFLKACQALNELGERFHIARDSLASLQSVLAQHNIRLPAFASRHLRIEAGTCRATVMRHTVVPVSLVKGSESIVGEQPHDTISDIIAMLD
;
A
#
# COMPACT_ATOMS: atom_id res chain seq x y z
N MET A 1 29.07 12.08 -0.44
CA MET A 1 30.13 11.09 -0.73
C MET A 1 30.00 10.75 -2.21
N TYR A 2 30.91 11.27 -3.03
CA TYR A 2 30.86 11.17 -4.48
C TYR A 2 30.93 9.69 -4.90
N ALA A 3 30.03 9.25 -5.79
CA ALA A 3 30.05 7.90 -6.32
C ALA A 3 31.31 7.69 -7.16
N GLU A 4 32.04 6.61 -6.88
CA GLU A 4 33.11 6.11 -7.75
C GLU A 4 32.58 5.94 -9.17
N THR A 5 33.30 6.49 -10.12
CA THR A 5 32.79 6.88 -11.43
C THR A 5 32.76 5.74 -12.45
N ASP A 6 32.96 4.48 -12.04
CA ASP A 6 33.05 3.34 -12.96
C ASP A 6 32.28 2.08 -12.47
N VAL A 7 31.05 2.26 -11.99
CA VAL A 7 30.14 1.11 -11.84
C VAL A 7 29.29 0.95 -13.11
N PHE A 8 29.77 0.14 -14.05
CA PHE A 8 28.94 -0.37 -15.15
C PHE A 8 27.90 -1.33 -14.60
N VAL A 9 26.74 -0.82 -14.22
CA VAL A 9 25.60 -1.67 -13.84
C VAL A 9 24.91 -2.16 -15.10
N ARG A 10 24.99 -3.47 -15.37
CA ARG A 10 24.13 -4.11 -16.39
C ARG A 10 22.68 -4.03 -15.92
N ILE A 11 21.91 -3.10 -16.46
CA ILE A 11 20.45 -3.22 -16.47
C ILE A 11 20.18 -4.49 -17.27
N SER A 12 19.58 -5.53 -16.68
CA SER A 12 19.18 -6.74 -17.43
C SER A 12 18.19 -6.30 -18.52
N THR A 13 18.71 -6.19 -19.74
CA THR A 13 18.01 -5.82 -20.97
C THR A 13 17.44 -7.03 -21.69
N ASP A 14 17.35 -8.19 -21.02
CA ASP A 14 16.97 -9.41 -21.71
C ASP A 14 15.52 -9.32 -22.21
N ASP A 15 15.35 -9.37 -23.53
CA ASP A 15 14.04 -9.42 -24.17
C ASP A 15 13.44 -10.80 -23.94
N LEU A 16 12.61 -10.90 -22.90
CA LEU A 16 11.94 -12.14 -22.56
C LEU A 16 10.83 -12.43 -23.57
N PRO A 17 10.66 -13.68 -24.03
CA PRO A 17 9.59 -14.05 -24.97
C PRO A 17 8.23 -14.16 -24.27
N LEU A 18 7.80 -13.13 -23.53
CA LEU A 18 6.60 -13.14 -22.69
C LEU A 18 5.29 -13.42 -23.45
N SER A 19 5.24 -13.09 -24.74
CA SER A 19 4.06 -13.30 -25.60
C SER A 19 3.66 -14.78 -25.73
N ARG A 20 4.59 -15.74 -25.53
CA ARG A 20 4.22 -17.18 -25.50
C ARG A 20 3.51 -17.59 -24.21
N TRP A 21 3.66 -16.80 -23.15
CA TRP A 21 3.13 -17.09 -21.81
C TRP A 21 1.77 -16.42 -21.56
N THR A 22 1.28 -15.62 -22.51
CA THR A 22 0.02 -14.90 -22.40
C THR A 22 -0.80 -15.03 -23.69
N SER A 23 -2.13 -15.03 -23.56
CA SER A 23 -3.03 -14.94 -24.70
C SER A 23 -3.31 -13.49 -25.13
N VAL A 24 -2.73 -12.51 -24.44
CA VAL A 24 -2.98 -11.10 -24.71
C VAL A 24 -2.16 -10.68 -25.94
N PRO A 25 -2.78 -10.09 -26.98
CA PRO A 25 -2.12 -9.77 -28.25
C PRO A 25 -1.28 -8.49 -28.13
N ILE A 26 -0.24 -8.53 -27.29
CA ILE A 26 0.70 -7.42 -27.06
C ILE A 26 2.11 -7.92 -27.39
N ASP A 27 2.92 -7.05 -28.00
CA ASP A 27 4.31 -7.31 -28.34
C ASP A 27 5.21 -7.53 -27.11
N ASN A 28 6.30 -8.29 -27.30
CA ASN A 28 7.25 -8.59 -26.23
C ASN A 28 7.87 -7.33 -25.62
N ASP A 29 8.11 -6.26 -26.39
CA ASP A 29 8.73 -5.03 -25.89
C ASP A 29 7.85 -4.38 -24.82
N THR A 30 6.55 -4.29 -25.10
CA THR A 30 5.55 -3.74 -24.18
C THR A 30 5.35 -4.66 -22.96
N LEU A 31 5.34 -5.98 -23.15
CA LEU A 31 5.25 -6.93 -22.04
C LEU A 31 6.48 -6.84 -21.11
N ASN A 32 7.68 -6.72 -21.68
CA ASN A 32 8.92 -6.54 -20.94
C ASN A 32 8.95 -5.19 -20.21
N HIS A 33 8.45 -4.12 -20.83
CA HIS A 33 8.28 -2.84 -20.14
C HIS A 33 7.37 -2.95 -18.90
N ILE A 34 6.22 -3.61 -19.02
CA ILE A 34 5.29 -3.82 -17.90
C ILE A 34 5.94 -4.67 -16.80
N LEU A 35 6.67 -5.73 -17.18
CA LEU A 35 7.38 -6.57 -16.22
C LEU A 35 8.54 -5.82 -15.53
N ARG A 36 9.23 -4.91 -16.22
CA ARG A 36 10.25 -4.06 -15.59
C ARG A 36 9.63 -3.10 -14.57
N LEU A 37 8.44 -2.58 -14.84
CA LEU A 37 7.69 -1.80 -13.85
C LEU A 37 7.39 -2.64 -12.60
N PHE A 38 7.02 -3.92 -12.75
CA PHE A 38 6.83 -4.83 -11.62
C PHE A 38 8.07 -4.88 -10.72
N TRP A 39 9.22 -5.24 -11.29
CA TRP A 39 10.45 -5.42 -10.52
C TRP A 39 10.95 -4.13 -9.86
N THR A 40 10.58 -2.98 -10.43
CA THR A 40 10.99 -1.66 -9.96
C THR A 40 10.13 -1.11 -8.84
N TRP A 41 8.80 -1.20 -8.99
CA TRP A 41 7.83 -0.51 -8.15
C TRP A 41 6.98 -1.43 -7.28
N ASP A 42 6.84 -2.71 -7.60
CA ASP A 42 6.11 -3.61 -6.71
C ASP A 42 6.98 -3.96 -5.50
N MET A 43 6.52 -3.61 -4.31
CA MET A 43 7.32 -3.68 -3.07
C MET A 43 7.25 -5.02 -2.34
N ILE A 44 6.30 -5.89 -2.72
CA ILE A 44 5.99 -7.12 -1.99
C ILE A 44 6.17 -8.34 -2.90
N GLY A 45 5.51 -8.35 -4.05
CA GLY A 45 5.59 -9.41 -5.04
C GLY A 45 7.01 -9.60 -5.57
N ASN A 46 7.80 -8.53 -5.70
CA ASN A 46 9.20 -8.66 -6.12
C ASN A 46 10.08 -9.44 -5.12
N ARG A 47 9.64 -9.61 -3.87
CA ARG A 47 10.37 -10.35 -2.83
C ARG A 47 9.93 -11.81 -2.74
N VAL A 48 8.67 -12.09 -3.07
CA VAL A 48 8.12 -13.45 -3.06
C VAL A 48 8.60 -14.25 -4.26
N ILE A 49 8.96 -13.57 -5.35
CA ILE A 49 9.34 -14.18 -6.61
C ILE A 49 10.85 -14.03 -6.80
N ASP A 50 11.55 -15.14 -6.92
CA ASP A 50 12.95 -15.15 -7.36
C ASP A 50 13.02 -14.73 -8.83
N ARG A 51 13.48 -13.49 -9.07
CA ARG A 51 13.58 -12.90 -10.40
C ARG A 51 14.44 -13.75 -11.34
N ALA A 52 15.58 -14.24 -10.86
CA ALA A 52 16.53 -14.97 -11.70
C ALA A 52 15.96 -16.33 -12.13
N MET A 53 15.32 -17.06 -11.21
CA MET A 53 14.65 -18.32 -11.53
C MET A 53 13.44 -18.12 -12.45
N PHE A 54 12.63 -17.08 -12.18
CA PHE A 54 11.50 -16.74 -13.03
C PHE A 54 11.95 -16.39 -14.46
N GLU A 55 12.89 -15.46 -14.62
CA GLU A 55 13.36 -15.03 -15.95
C GLU A 55 14.06 -16.17 -16.70
N ARG A 56 14.78 -17.06 -16.00
CA ARG A 56 15.37 -18.27 -16.58
C ARG A 56 14.30 -19.20 -17.15
N ASP A 57 13.25 -19.49 -16.37
CA ASP A 57 12.18 -20.38 -16.81
C ASP A 57 11.39 -19.73 -17.97
N VAL A 58 11.14 -18.43 -17.93
CA VAL A 58 10.49 -17.68 -19.03
C VAL A 58 11.26 -17.79 -20.35
N LYS A 59 12.59 -17.73 -20.31
CA LYS A 59 13.47 -17.85 -21.48
C LYS A 59 13.53 -19.27 -22.02
N ASN A 60 13.73 -20.24 -21.13
CA ASN A 60 14.16 -21.59 -21.51
C ASN A 60 13.01 -22.58 -21.67
N LEU A 61 11.84 -22.30 -21.08
CA LEU A 61 10.68 -23.20 -21.12
C LEU A 61 9.62 -22.70 -22.10
N ASP A 62 8.73 -23.63 -22.50
CA ASP A 62 7.60 -23.35 -23.38
C ASP A 62 6.32 -23.87 -22.71
N PRO A 63 5.38 -22.99 -22.32
CA PRO A 63 4.17 -23.40 -21.59
C PRO A 63 3.28 -24.37 -22.40
N ALA A 64 3.42 -24.43 -23.72
CA ALA A 64 2.67 -25.35 -24.57
C ALA A 64 3.33 -26.73 -24.70
N LYS A 65 4.64 -26.86 -24.43
CA LYS A 65 5.41 -28.10 -24.66
C LYS A 65 5.99 -28.70 -23.38
N SER A 66 6.22 -27.89 -22.35
CA SER A 66 6.80 -28.33 -21.09
C SER A 66 5.78 -29.12 -20.26
N GLN A 67 6.22 -30.24 -19.67
CA GLN A 67 5.38 -31.00 -18.75
C GLN A 67 5.13 -30.19 -17.47
N ARG A 68 3.97 -30.40 -16.80
CA ARG A 68 3.61 -29.68 -15.56
C ARG A 68 4.69 -29.72 -14.46
N GLY A 69 5.51 -30.78 -14.41
CA GLY A 69 6.61 -30.93 -13.45
C GLY A 69 7.90 -30.16 -13.79
N GLN A 70 8.05 -29.65 -15.02
CA GLN A 70 9.21 -28.85 -15.44
C GLN A 70 9.02 -27.34 -15.22
N LEU A 71 7.77 -26.89 -15.06
CA LEU A 71 7.41 -25.49 -14.80
C LEU A 71 7.48 -25.17 -13.31
N CYS A 72 8.70 -25.11 -12.76
CA CYS A 72 8.90 -24.97 -11.31
C CYS A 72 8.73 -23.53 -10.81
N PHE A 73 9.19 -22.53 -11.56
CA PHE A 73 9.24 -21.13 -11.09
C PHE A 73 8.49 -20.14 -11.99
N CYS A 74 7.89 -20.60 -13.09
CA CYS A 74 7.08 -19.79 -13.99
C CYS A 74 5.85 -20.57 -14.50
N SER A 75 4.71 -19.87 -14.61
CA SER A 75 3.50 -20.38 -15.26
C SER A 75 2.81 -19.26 -16.03
N SER A 76 1.99 -19.60 -17.03
CA SER A 76 1.19 -18.60 -17.76
C SER A 76 0.27 -17.82 -16.81
N PHE A 77 -0.27 -18.46 -15.76
CA PHE A 77 -1.04 -17.77 -14.74
C PHE A 77 -0.22 -16.69 -14.03
N MET A 78 0.97 -17.07 -13.55
CA MET A 78 1.88 -16.16 -12.86
C MET A 78 2.30 -14.99 -13.76
N VAL A 79 2.70 -15.24 -15.02
CA VAL A 79 3.04 -14.17 -15.97
C VAL A 79 1.87 -13.20 -16.15
N ASN A 80 0.66 -13.71 -16.39
CA ASN A 80 -0.53 -12.86 -16.53
C ASN A 80 -0.85 -12.07 -15.26
N ALA A 81 -0.64 -12.66 -14.07
CA ALA A 81 -0.85 -11.99 -12.80
C ALA A 81 0.14 -10.82 -12.61
N LEU A 82 1.43 -11.01 -12.89
CA LEU A 82 2.45 -9.96 -12.77
C LEU A 82 2.23 -8.81 -13.75
N LEU A 83 1.86 -9.14 -14.99
CA LEU A 83 1.51 -8.15 -16.02
C LEU A 83 0.26 -7.35 -15.61
N ALA A 84 -0.76 -8.01 -15.08
CA ALA A 84 -1.96 -7.35 -14.59
C ALA A 84 -1.66 -6.41 -13.41
N LEU A 85 -0.83 -6.84 -12.44
CA LEU A 85 -0.38 -6.00 -11.30
C LEU A 85 0.30 -4.72 -11.77
N SER A 86 1.16 -4.82 -12.79
CA SER A 86 2.07 -3.73 -13.13
C SER A 86 1.58 -2.85 -14.28
N CYS A 87 0.55 -3.28 -15.01
CA CYS A 87 -0.04 -2.45 -16.06
C CYS A 87 -0.61 -1.13 -15.53
N HIS A 88 -0.96 -1.07 -14.24
CA HIS A 88 -1.44 0.16 -13.58
C HIS A 88 -0.31 1.16 -13.32
N CYS A 89 0.92 0.68 -13.21
CA CYS A 89 2.13 1.50 -13.09
C CYS A 89 2.55 2.13 -14.43
N SER A 90 1.98 1.69 -15.56
CA SER A 90 2.30 2.27 -16.85
C SER A 90 1.60 3.62 -17.05
N THR A 91 2.37 4.60 -17.50
CA THR A 91 1.89 5.95 -17.87
C THR A 91 1.43 6.03 -19.32
N ARG A 92 1.64 4.97 -20.14
CA ARG A 92 1.16 4.94 -21.53
C ARG A 92 -0.38 5.05 -21.56
N PRO A 93 -0.96 5.93 -22.41
CA PRO A 93 -2.40 6.04 -22.52
C PRO A 93 -3.03 4.69 -22.87
N ARG A 94 -4.06 4.27 -22.14
CA ARG A 94 -4.81 3.02 -22.41
C ARG A 94 -5.30 2.88 -23.86
N ARG A 95 -5.40 3.99 -24.62
CA ARG A 95 -5.80 4.00 -26.04
C ARG A 95 -4.82 3.23 -26.96
N SER A 96 -3.52 3.19 -26.65
CA SER A 96 -2.56 2.48 -27.50
C SER A 96 -2.63 0.95 -27.40
N PHE A 97 -3.35 0.41 -26.41
CA PHE A 97 -3.58 -1.05 -26.29
C PHE A 97 -4.71 -1.55 -27.19
N TYR A 98 -5.59 -0.67 -27.66
CA TYR A 98 -6.71 -1.02 -28.56
C TYR A 98 -6.43 -0.68 -30.02
N GLU A 99 -5.57 0.30 -30.31
CA GLU A 99 -5.37 0.80 -31.70
C GLU A 99 -4.38 0.00 -32.55
N ARG A 100 -3.68 -1.02 -32.00
CA ARG A 100 -2.76 -1.88 -32.78
C ARG A 100 -3.21 -3.34 -32.95
N GLY A 101 -4.39 -3.70 -32.46
CA GLY A 101 -5.06 -4.94 -32.81
C GLY A 101 -6.06 -4.68 -33.93
N SER A 102 -5.83 -5.25 -35.10
CA SER A 102 -6.76 -5.29 -36.21
C SER A 102 -8.19 -5.58 -35.72
N VAL A 103 -9.15 -4.79 -36.17
CA VAL A 103 -10.58 -4.96 -35.91
C VAL A 103 -10.99 -6.39 -36.31
N CYS A 104 -11.24 -7.25 -35.32
CA CYS A 104 -12.01 -8.48 -35.55
C CYS A 104 -13.49 -8.09 -35.60
N PRO A 105 -14.22 -8.40 -36.69
CA PRO A 105 -15.65 -8.12 -36.76
C PRO A 105 -16.42 -9.17 -35.96
N GLY A 106 -17.09 -8.71 -34.90
CA GLY A 106 -18.09 -9.49 -34.17
C GLY A 106 -17.57 -10.08 -32.85
N GLY A 107 -18.32 -9.81 -31.77
CA GLY A 107 -18.20 -10.53 -30.50
C GLY A 107 -17.59 -9.71 -29.37
N SER A 108 -18.47 -9.17 -28.54
CA SER A 108 -18.23 -8.74 -27.17
C SER A 108 -17.17 -9.57 -26.44
N THR A 109 -15.97 -9.00 -26.28
CA THR A 109 -14.99 -9.48 -25.29
C THR A 109 -14.54 -8.30 -24.45
N THR A 110 -15.47 -7.83 -23.62
CA THR A 110 -15.08 -7.26 -22.33
C THR A 110 -14.24 -8.33 -21.62
N PRO A 111 -13.03 -8.01 -21.11
CA PRO A 111 -12.33 -8.94 -20.23
C PRO A 111 -13.28 -9.25 -19.08
N SER A 112 -13.65 -10.52 -18.94
CA SER A 112 -14.71 -10.96 -18.04
C SER A 112 -14.60 -10.28 -16.67
N THR A 113 -15.74 -9.74 -16.21
CA THR A 113 -15.95 -9.02 -14.95
C THR A 113 -15.23 -9.68 -13.76
N SER A 114 -15.14 -11.01 -13.78
CA SER A 114 -14.44 -11.88 -12.82
C SER A 114 -12.93 -11.58 -12.63
N ARG A 115 -12.18 -11.13 -13.65
CA ARG A 115 -10.73 -10.82 -13.51
C ARG A 115 -10.46 -9.46 -12.83
N ARG A 116 -11.40 -8.53 -12.93
CA ARG A 116 -11.35 -7.26 -12.16
C ARG A 116 -11.63 -7.52 -10.68
N SER A 117 -12.51 -8.46 -10.37
CA SER A 117 -12.84 -8.86 -8.99
C SER A 117 -11.65 -9.49 -8.26
N TYR A 118 -10.90 -10.38 -8.89
CA TYR A 118 -9.69 -10.97 -8.28
C TYR A 118 -8.58 -9.95 -8.05
N PHE A 119 -8.39 -9.03 -9.00
CA PHE A 119 -7.40 -7.97 -8.91
C PHE A 119 -7.71 -7.03 -7.74
N LEU A 120 -8.97 -6.58 -7.66
CA LEU A 120 -9.43 -5.76 -6.56
C LEU A 120 -9.37 -6.52 -5.23
N ALA A 121 -9.73 -7.80 -5.18
CA ALA A 121 -9.64 -8.61 -3.97
C ALA A 121 -8.20 -8.77 -3.46
N VAL A 122 -7.22 -9.01 -4.34
CA VAL A 122 -5.79 -9.07 -3.96
C VAL A 122 -5.31 -7.69 -3.50
N CYS A 123 -5.66 -6.62 -4.19
CA CYS A 123 -5.29 -5.25 -3.84
C CYS A 123 -5.91 -4.79 -2.50
N THR A 124 -7.19 -5.07 -2.27
CA THR A 124 -7.94 -4.74 -1.05
C THR A 124 -7.46 -5.59 0.14
N ARG A 125 -7.24 -6.90 -0.06
CA ARG A 125 -6.76 -7.81 1.01
C ARG A 125 -5.30 -7.57 1.37
N LYS A 126 -4.47 -7.07 0.45
CA LYS A 126 -3.06 -6.78 0.72
C LYS A 126 -2.84 -5.56 1.62
N PHE A 127 -3.70 -4.52 1.63
CA PHE A 127 -3.38 -3.24 2.33
C PHE A 127 -4.53 -2.48 3.01
N VAL A 128 -5.80 -2.65 2.64
CA VAL A 128 -6.93 -2.04 3.39
C VAL A 128 -7.24 -2.84 4.67
N VAL A 129 -6.83 -4.10 4.67
CA VAL A 129 -7.16 -5.12 5.67
C VAL A 129 -6.06 -5.37 6.74
N PRO A 130 -4.74 -5.21 6.51
CA PRO A 130 -3.73 -5.69 7.47
C PRO A 130 -3.80 -5.06 8.85
N LEU A 131 -4.25 -3.80 8.97
CA LEU A 131 -4.37 -3.16 10.29
C LEU A 131 -5.75 -3.31 10.95
N ASN A 132 -6.68 -3.98 10.27
CA ASN A 132 -8.06 -4.17 10.75
C ASN A 132 -8.40 -5.65 10.97
N GLN A 133 -7.46 -6.56 10.76
CA GLN A 133 -7.62 -7.99 11.00
C GLN A 133 -6.35 -8.57 11.62
N ARG A 134 -6.52 -9.44 12.63
CA ARG A 134 -5.41 -10.27 13.13
C ARG A 134 -4.85 -11.12 12.01
N LYS A 135 -3.53 -11.26 11.93
CA LYS A 135 -2.94 -12.20 10.98
C LYS A 135 -3.04 -13.61 11.55
N SER A 136 -3.66 -14.51 10.79
CA SER A 136 -3.82 -15.92 11.15
C SER A 136 -2.53 -16.75 10.92
N ILE A 137 -1.48 -16.11 10.42
CA ILE A 137 -0.21 -16.77 10.06
C ILE A 137 0.69 -16.78 11.29
N ARG A 138 1.02 -17.99 11.79
CA ARG A 138 1.98 -18.15 12.88
C ARG A 138 3.38 -17.70 12.45
N LYS A 139 4.14 -17.12 13.38
CA LYS A 139 5.55 -16.81 13.18
C LYS A 139 6.28 -18.08 12.68
N PRO A 140 6.99 -18.02 11.54
CA PRO A 140 7.66 -19.19 11.00
C PRO A 140 8.73 -19.68 11.99
N ASN A 141 8.73 -20.99 12.27
CA ASN A 141 9.72 -21.64 13.12
C ASN A 141 10.98 -22.01 12.34
N CYS A 142 11.53 -21.04 11.61
CA CYS A 142 12.80 -21.19 10.91
C CYS A 142 13.72 -20.02 11.29
N PRO A 143 15.05 -20.25 11.30
CA PRO A 143 16.01 -19.18 11.55
C PRO A 143 15.91 -18.11 10.47
N LYS A 144 16.40 -16.91 10.76
CA LYS A 144 16.45 -15.78 9.81
C LYS A 144 17.51 -16.04 8.75
N LEU A 145 17.27 -16.99 7.83
CA LEU A 145 18.23 -17.48 6.84
C LEU A 145 18.81 -16.36 5.94
N TRP A 146 18.10 -15.24 5.78
CA TRP A 146 18.59 -14.06 5.05
C TRP A 146 19.71 -13.29 5.76
N GLN A 147 19.95 -13.60 7.03
CA GLN A 147 21.09 -13.08 7.78
C GLN A 147 22.36 -13.90 7.54
N ASP A 148 22.23 -15.10 6.97
CA ASP A 148 23.36 -15.97 6.69
C ASP A 148 24.19 -15.50 5.47
N GLU A 149 25.48 -15.78 5.51
CA GLU A 149 26.44 -15.60 4.42
C GLU A 149 26.19 -16.57 3.25
N SER A 150 25.16 -17.40 3.28
CA SER A 150 24.76 -18.25 2.15
C SER A 150 23.52 -17.72 1.40
N SER A 151 22.89 -16.65 1.90
CA SER A 151 21.59 -16.20 1.38
C SER A 151 21.63 -15.60 -0.04
N SER A 152 20.54 -15.79 -0.78
CA SER A 152 20.33 -15.28 -2.14
C SER A 152 19.94 -13.79 -2.20
N ILE A 153 19.87 -13.09 -1.07
CA ILE A 153 19.59 -11.65 -1.07
C ILE A 153 20.80 -10.90 -1.68
N PRO A 154 20.58 -9.99 -2.64
CA PRO A 154 21.65 -9.29 -3.33
C PRO A 154 22.63 -8.59 -2.36
N ARG A 155 23.92 -8.92 -2.48
CA ARG A 155 25.02 -8.23 -1.78
C ARG A 155 25.51 -7.05 -2.57
N GLN A 156 26.27 -6.15 -1.93
CA GLN A 156 26.91 -5.00 -2.57
C GLN A 156 27.68 -5.35 -3.87
N GLU A 157 28.15 -6.58 -3.99
CA GLU A 157 28.92 -7.11 -5.13
C GLU A 157 28.06 -7.77 -6.24
N THR A 158 26.75 -7.90 -6.06
CA THR A 158 25.85 -8.54 -7.02
C THR A 158 25.14 -7.52 -7.92
N SER A 159 24.89 -7.87 -9.18
CA SER A 159 24.19 -6.98 -10.14
C SER A 159 22.80 -6.53 -9.65
N ASP A 160 22.13 -7.36 -8.85
CA ASP A 160 20.78 -7.10 -8.30
C ASP A 160 20.76 -6.18 -7.07
N TYR A 161 21.93 -5.71 -6.64
CA TYR A 161 22.10 -4.75 -5.54
C TYR A 161 21.68 -3.34 -5.91
N TRP A 162 21.75 -3.01 -7.20
CA TRP A 162 21.41 -1.69 -7.70
C TRP A 162 19.92 -1.59 -8.01
N TRP A 163 19.34 -0.48 -7.60
CA TRP A 163 17.97 -0.11 -7.89
C TRP A 163 17.94 1.13 -8.78
N PHE A 164 17.01 1.14 -9.73
CA PHE A 164 16.79 2.25 -10.66
C PHE A 164 15.32 2.62 -10.62
N ALA A 165 15.01 3.92 -10.63
CA ALA A 165 13.65 4.40 -10.70
C ALA A 165 13.08 4.26 -12.14
N TYR A 166 13.08 3.08 -12.74
CA TYR A 166 12.62 2.89 -14.11
C TYR A 166 11.13 3.24 -14.28
N PRO A 167 10.70 4.00 -15.31
CA PRO A 167 11.50 4.63 -16.36
C PRO A 167 11.90 6.08 -16.05
N VAL A 168 11.62 6.56 -14.83
CA VAL A 168 11.83 7.94 -14.37
C VAL A 168 13.31 8.34 -14.36
N SER A 169 14.19 7.43 -13.92
CA SER A 169 15.63 7.69 -13.85
C SER A 169 16.45 6.43 -14.16
N VAL A 170 17.59 6.66 -14.81
CA VAL A 170 18.63 5.65 -15.07
C VAL A 170 19.80 5.74 -14.09
N LEU A 171 19.73 6.68 -13.13
CA LEU A 171 20.77 6.81 -12.10
C LEU A 171 20.67 5.63 -11.11
N PRO A 172 21.74 4.83 -10.94
CA PRO A 172 21.73 3.73 -9.99
C PRO A 172 21.76 4.23 -8.55
N HIS A 173 20.93 3.61 -7.71
CA HIS A 173 20.98 3.76 -6.27
C HIS A 173 21.18 2.41 -5.61
N ARG A 174 21.73 2.40 -4.39
CA ARG A 174 21.80 1.18 -3.58
C ARG A 174 20.38 0.75 -3.23
N SER A 175 20.04 -0.52 -3.45
CA SER A 175 18.67 -1.03 -3.21
C SER A 175 18.35 -1.21 -1.73
N TYR A 176 19.37 -1.42 -0.88
CA TYR A 176 19.24 -1.71 0.56
C TYR A 176 18.23 -2.82 0.89
N LYS A 177 18.04 -3.78 -0.03
CA LYS A 177 17.02 -4.84 0.11
C LYS A 177 17.12 -5.59 1.44
N ARG A 178 18.34 -5.88 1.90
CA ARG A 178 18.58 -6.63 3.13
C ARG A 178 18.24 -5.82 4.38
N GLU A 179 18.68 -4.56 4.42
CA GLU A 179 18.43 -3.64 5.52
C GLU A 179 16.94 -3.33 5.64
N ILE A 180 16.29 -3.03 4.51
CA ILE A 180 14.84 -2.78 4.45
C ILE A 180 14.08 -4.04 4.89
N PHE A 181 14.44 -5.23 4.38
CA PHE A 181 13.77 -6.47 4.76
C PHE A 181 13.93 -6.80 6.25
N ALA A 182 15.13 -6.60 6.81
CA ALA A 182 15.36 -6.79 8.24
C ALA A 182 14.50 -5.83 9.09
N ALA A 183 14.43 -4.56 8.70
CA ALA A 183 13.64 -3.56 9.40
C ALA A 183 12.13 -3.82 9.28
N GLU A 184 11.64 -4.23 8.11
CA GLU A 184 10.25 -4.65 7.88
C GLU A 184 9.87 -5.86 8.72
N CYS A 185 10.71 -6.91 8.77
CA CYS A 185 10.43 -8.07 9.61
C CYS A 185 10.33 -7.68 11.09
N ALA A 186 11.24 -6.82 11.57
CA ALA A 186 11.19 -6.33 12.95
C ALA A 186 9.93 -5.50 13.23
N LEU A 187 9.51 -4.64 12.28
CA LEU A 187 8.28 -3.86 12.41
C LEU A 187 7.04 -4.76 12.38
N ALA A 188 7.01 -5.75 11.48
CA ALA A 188 5.90 -6.68 11.34
C ALA A 188 5.63 -7.46 12.63
N GLU A 189 6.67 -7.88 13.35
CA GLU A 189 6.52 -8.52 14.67
C GLU A 189 5.83 -7.60 15.69
N ILE A 190 6.14 -6.29 15.67
CA ILE A 190 5.49 -5.32 16.57
C ILE A 190 4.04 -5.06 16.10
N ILE A 191 3.80 -4.98 14.79
CA ILE A 191 2.47 -4.80 14.22
C ILE A 191 1.56 -5.96 14.63
N GLU A 192 2.01 -7.21 14.59
CA GLU A 192 1.20 -8.35 15.08
C GLU A 192 0.77 -8.14 16.53
N ASP A 193 1.70 -7.80 17.42
CA ASP A 193 1.39 -7.58 18.83
C ASP A 193 0.41 -6.40 19.04
N VAL A 194 0.47 -5.39 18.16
CA VAL A 194 -0.48 -4.26 18.15
C VAL A 194 -1.86 -4.72 17.68
N LEU A 195 -1.94 -5.55 16.64
CA LEU A 195 -3.22 -6.03 16.11
C LEU A 195 -3.90 -7.01 17.05
N ASP A 196 -3.14 -7.91 17.66
CA ASP A 196 -3.64 -8.78 18.72
C ASP A 196 -4.22 -7.96 19.88
N PHE A 197 -3.54 -6.88 20.26
CA PHE A 197 -4.02 -5.97 21.29
C PHE A 197 -5.28 -5.21 20.87
N LEU A 198 -5.33 -4.64 19.65
CA LEU A 198 -6.44 -3.81 19.20
C LEU A 198 -7.71 -4.59 18.85
N ILE A 199 -7.57 -5.88 18.51
CA ILE A 199 -8.65 -6.76 18.09
C ILE A 199 -8.71 -7.92 19.10
N PRO A 200 -9.20 -7.71 20.34
CA PRO A 200 -9.28 -8.77 21.35
C PRO A 200 -10.18 -9.93 20.91
N LEU A 201 -9.83 -11.15 21.29
CA LEU A 201 -10.71 -12.32 21.15
C LEU A 201 -11.85 -12.26 22.19
N ASP A 202 -12.88 -13.08 22.00
CA ASP A 202 -14.02 -13.15 22.92
C ASP A 202 -13.55 -13.41 24.37
N GLY A 203 -13.90 -12.48 25.27
CA GLY A 203 -13.51 -12.54 26.69
C GLY A 203 -12.17 -11.85 27.03
N GLU A 204 -11.40 -11.38 26.05
CA GLU A 204 -10.21 -10.58 26.29
C GLU A 204 -10.55 -9.11 26.64
N GLU A 205 -9.63 -8.44 27.33
CA GLU A 205 -9.80 -7.06 27.77
C GLU A 205 -9.78 -6.08 26.57
N GLN A 206 -10.74 -5.16 26.53
CA GLN A 206 -10.81 -4.11 25.50
C GLN A 206 -9.62 -3.14 25.59
N PRO A 207 -9.05 -2.66 24.47
CA PRO A 207 -7.87 -1.80 24.46
C PRO A 207 -7.95 -0.60 25.40
N LYS A 208 -9.14 0.05 25.44
CA LYS A 208 -9.40 1.24 26.25
C LYS A 208 -9.19 1.01 27.75
N ASN A 209 -9.30 -0.22 28.22
CA ASN A 209 -9.14 -0.56 29.63
C ASN A 209 -7.68 -0.81 30.01
N ASN A 210 -6.80 -0.97 29.02
CA ASN A 210 -5.38 -1.26 29.24
C ASN A 210 -4.44 -0.26 28.53
N PRO A 211 -4.45 1.02 28.94
CA PRO A 211 -3.56 2.04 28.37
C PRO A 211 -2.08 1.72 28.63
N GLY A 212 -1.77 0.99 29.71
CA GLY A 212 -0.40 0.55 30.01
C GLY A 212 0.19 -0.37 28.94
N ARG A 213 -0.61 -1.31 28.40
CA ARG A 213 -0.19 -2.17 27.27
C ARG A 213 0.00 -1.35 26.00
N ALA A 214 -0.89 -0.42 25.70
CA ALA A 214 -0.76 0.47 24.54
C ALA A 214 0.53 1.31 24.63
N LEU A 215 0.84 1.87 25.79
CA LEU A 215 2.06 2.64 26.02
C LEU A 215 3.34 1.79 25.87
N LYS A 216 3.31 0.51 26.30
CA LYS A 216 4.42 -0.43 26.09
C LYS A 216 4.64 -0.72 24.60
N LEU A 217 3.58 -0.91 23.82
CA LEU A 217 3.65 -1.11 22.38
C LEU A 217 4.15 0.15 21.66
N TYR A 218 3.67 1.33 22.06
CA TYR A 218 4.15 2.61 21.55
C TYR A 218 5.66 2.76 21.76
N ARG A 219 6.17 2.51 22.97
CA ARG A 219 7.62 2.58 23.24
C ARG A 219 8.43 1.62 22.37
N ARG A 220 7.95 0.39 22.15
CA ARG A 220 8.61 -0.57 21.24
C ARG A 220 8.67 -0.05 19.81
N LEU A 221 7.61 0.60 19.31
CA LEU A 221 7.62 1.23 17.99
C LEU A 221 8.67 2.35 17.93
N ILE A 222 8.73 3.21 18.95
CA ILE A 222 9.73 4.29 19.04
C ILE A 222 11.16 3.73 19.08
N GLU A 223 11.42 2.71 19.91
CA GLU A 223 12.71 2.03 20.00
C GLU A 223 13.10 1.42 18.64
N TRP A 224 12.16 0.75 17.97
CA TRP A 224 12.36 0.24 16.61
C TRP A 224 12.76 1.38 15.66
N LYS A 225 12.06 2.52 15.68
CA LYS A 225 12.35 3.67 14.81
C LYS A 225 13.78 4.19 15.01
N PHE A 226 14.25 4.25 16.25
CA PHE A 226 15.63 4.65 16.54
C PHE A 226 16.67 3.61 16.13
N SER A 227 16.30 2.33 16.10
CA SER A 227 17.17 1.23 15.66
C SER A 227 17.36 1.15 14.12
N VAL A 228 16.50 1.83 13.35
CA VAL A 228 16.56 1.82 11.87
C VAL A 228 17.87 2.50 11.39
N PRO A 229 18.68 1.83 10.55
CA PRO A 229 19.91 2.39 9.99
C PRO A 229 19.70 3.68 9.19
N ASP A 230 20.64 4.62 9.27
CA ASP A 230 20.52 5.94 8.60
C ASP A 230 20.36 5.85 7.08
N CYS A 231 20.92 4.81 6.44
CA CYS A 231 20.85 4.61 4.99
C CYS A 231 19.43 4.34 4.45
N ILE A 232 18.48 3.94 5.32
CA ILE A 232 17.10 3.62 4.94
C ILE A 232 16.06 4.53 5.61
N ARG A 233 16.48 5.59 6.33
CA ARG A 233 15.56 6.60 6.88
C ARG A 233 15.07 7.56 5.78
N VAL A 234 13.82 8.04 5.84
CA VAL A 234 13.22 8.96 4.83
C VAL A 234 14.16 10.06 4.36
N VAL A 235 14.87 10.70 5.28
CA VAL A 235 15.76 11.85 4.98
C VAL A 235 16.84 11.49 3.95
N SER A 236 17.28 10.23 3.94
CA SER A 236 18.31 9.71 3.04
C SER A 236 17.76 8.73 1.99
N ALA A 237 16.52 8.28 2.16
CA ALA A 237 15.93 7.23 1.37
C ALA A 237 15.43 7.77 0.03
N VAL A 238 16.05 7.26 -1.03
CA VAL A 238 15.53 7.38 -2.40
C VAL A 238 14.70 6.16 -2.77
N VAL A 239 15.00 4.98 -2.24
CA VAL A 239 14.27 3.75 -2.60
C VAL A 239 12.84 3.80 -2.07
N PRO A 240 11.81 3.60 -2.91
CA PRO A 240 10.45 3.87 -2.48
C PRO A 240 9.97 2.93 -1.37
N THR A 241 10.46 1.69 -1.27
CA THR A 241 10.13 0.82 -0.11
C THR A 241 10.67 1.34 1.22
N ALA A 242 11.83 2.00 1.24
CA ALA A 242 12.38 2.60 2.45
C ALA A 242 11.54 3.79 2.91
N ILE A 243 11.07 4.62 1.97
CA ILE A 243 10.13 5.71 2.26
C ILE A 243 8.81 5.15 2.84
N MET A 244 8.31 4.06 2.26
CA MET A 244 7.06 3.42 2.71
C MET A 244 7.18 2.79 4.10
N LEU A 245 8.36 2.30 4.49
CA LEU A 245 8.60 1.77 5.83
C LEU A 245 8.30 2.80 6.92
N ASP A 246 8.71 4.05 6.68
CA ASP A 246 8.43 5.16 7.58
C ASP A 246 6.96 5.59 7.56
N ALA A 247 6.29 5.47 6.41
CA ALA A 247 4.84 5.68 6.31
C ALA A 247 4.05 4.64 7.14
N TYR A 248 4.44 3.37 7.10
CA TYR A 248 3.79 2.32 7.91
C TYR A 248 3.99 2.52 9.41
N PHE A 249 5.14 3.05 9.81
CA PHE A 249 5.40 3.40 11.20
C PHE A 249 4.44 4.48 11.73
N ASP A 250 4.18 5.54 10.96
CA ASP A 250 3.23 6.55 11.38
C ASP A 250 1.79 6.00 11.39
N ASP A 251 1.40 5.21 10.38
CA ASP A 251 0.08 4.58 10.28
C ASP A 251 -0.23 3.67 11.49
N ILE A 252 0.73 2.82 11.90
CA ILE A 252 0.53 1.93 13.05
C ILE A 252 0.40 2.72 14.36
N ILE A 253 1.13 3.83 14.54
CA ILE A 253 0.99 4.67 15.73
C ILE A 253 -0.38 5.37 15.75
N ILE A 254 -0.82 5.93 14.63
CA ILE A 254 -2.15 6.54 14.52
C ILE A 254 -3.22 5.51 14.89
N THR A 255 -3.08 4.28 14.40
CA THR A 255 -4.00 3.17 14.66
C THR A 255 -3.97 2.72 16.13
N LEU A 256 -2.78 2.58 16.74
CA LEU A 256 -2.60 2.19 18.14
C LEU A 256 -3.20 3.20 19.12
N LEU A 257 -3.07 4.50 18.84
CA LEU A 257 -3.50 5.57 19.75
C LEU A 257 -5.00 5.91 19.60
N ARG A 258 -5.62 5.59 18.47
CA ARG A 258 -7.03 5.91 18.17
C ARG A 258 -8.04 5.54 19.26
N PRO A 259 -7.95 4.38 19.96
CA PRO A 259 -8.90 4.05 21.02
C PRO A 259 -8.87 5.03 22.21
N PHE A 260 -7.79 5.78 22.36
CA PHE A 260 -7.48 6.62 23.51
C PHE A 260 -7.60 8.12 23.21
N ASP A 261 -8.23 8.50 22.10
CA ASP A 261 -8.40 9.91 21.66
C ASP A 261 -9.00 10.84 22.73
N ASN A 262 -9.80 10.29 23.66
CA ASN A 262 -10.45 11.06 24.73
C ASN A 262 -9.68 11.01 26.07
N PHE A 263 -8.49 10.40 26.12
CA PHE A 263 -7.71 10.26 27.35
C PHE A 263 -6.81 11.47 27.55
N SER A 264 -6.72 11.94 28.79
CA SER A 264 -5.70 12.94 29.14
C SER A 264 -4.30 12.31 29.14
N LYS A 265 -3.29 13.17 29.08
CA LYS A 265 -1.88 12.78 29.15
C LYS A 265 -1.57 11.95 30.39
N GLU A 266 -2.12 12.32 31.54
CA GLU A 266 -1.92 11.63 32.82
C GLU A 266 -2.58 10.26 32.81
N ARG A 267 -3.81 10.17 32.29
CA ARG A 267 -4.56 8.91 32.20
C ARG A 267 -3.90 7.89 31.29
N PHE A 268 -3.30 8.34 30.18
CA PHE A 268 -2.66 7.43 29.24
C PHE A 268 -1.24 7.02 29.67
N GLY A 269 -0.55 7.85 30.45
CA GLY A 269 0.77 7.53 31.01
C GLY A 269 1.91 8.41 30.47
N GLY A 270 1.66 9.70 30.27
CA GLY A 270 2.68 10.71 30.01
C GLY A 270 2.77 11.22 28.57
N ILE A 271 1.99 10.65 27.65
CA ILE A 271 1.81 11.17 26.28
C ILE A 271 0.33 11.48 26.05
N ASP A 272 0.04 12.54 25.30
CA ASP A 272 -1.31 12.87 24.85
C ASP A 272 -1.60 12.06 23.57
N PRO A 273 -2.51 11.07 23.61
CA PRO A 273 -2.76 10.20 22.45
C PRO A 273 -3.32 10.97 21.25
N LYS A 274 -4.17 11.97 21.48
CA LYS A 274 -4.80 12.75 20.42
C LYS A 274 -3.78 13.66 19.76
N ALA A 275 -3.05 14.46 20.53
CA ALA A 275 -2.03 15.35 20.00
C ALA A 275 -0.90 14.57 19.30
N THR A 276 -0.49 13.43 19.87
CA THR A 276 0.55 12.56 19.28
C THR A 276 0.08 11.99 17.95
N SER A 277 -1.14 11.44 17.87
CA SER A 277 -1.65 10.88 16.62
C SER A 277 -1.88 11.95 15.53
N LEU A 278 -2.26 13.18 15.88
CA LEU A 278 -2.33 14.30 14.92
C LEU A 278 -0.94 14.67 14.37
N ALA A 279 0.09 14.66 15.22
CA ALA A 279 1.46 14.89 14.78
C ALA A 279 1.94 13.79 13.82
N HIS A 280 1.68 12.52 14.12
CA HIS A 280 2.00 11.40 13.22
C HIS A 280 1.24 11.47 11.89
N ALA A 281 -0.03 11.91 11.87
CA ALA A 281 -0.76 12.11 10.61
C ALA A 281 -0.11 13.19 9.71
N SER A 282 0.45 14.23 10.33
CA SER A 282 1.16 15.30 9.63
C SER A 282 2.52 14.82 9.10
N ASN A 283 3.24 14.02 9.89
CA ASN A 283 4.49 13.38 9.48
C ASN A 283 4.27 12.40 8.32
N LEU A 284 3.24 11.54 8.42
CA LEU A 284 2.83 10.62 7.37
C LEU A 284 2.53 11.37 6.07
N MET A 285 1.82 12.51 6.15
CA MET A 285 1.55 13.35 5.00
C MET A 285 2.84 13.92 4.38
N GLY A 286 3.80 14.35 5.20
CA GLY A 286 5.13 14.77 4.76
C GLY A 286 5.89 13.65 4.03
N THR A 287 5.83 12.43 4.55
CA THR A 287 6.42 11.23 3.92
C THR A 287 5.76 10.93 2.56
N ILE A 288 4.43 10.98 2.47
CA ILE A 288 3.69 10.80 1.21
C ILE A 288 4.04 11.90 0.21
N TRP A 289 4.18 13.15 0.65
CA TRP A 289 4.57 14.26 -0.24
C TRP A 289 6.01 14.15 -0.72
N THR A 290 6.90 13.65 0.12
CA THR A 290 8.29 13.34 -0.27
C THR A 290 8.30 12.25 -1.34
N PHE A 291 7.52 11.18 -1.14
CA PHE A 291 7.32 10.16 -2.17
C PHE A 291 6.78 10.76 -3.46
N ARG A 292 5.74 11.62 -3.38
CA ARG A 292 5.13 12.30 -4.53
C ARG A 292 6.06 13.34 -5.20
N ALA A 293 7.08 13.83 -4.52
CA ALA A 293 8.06 14.74 -5.09
C ALA A 293 9.15 13.97 -5.86
N LEU A 294 9.56 12.81 -5.35
CA LEU A 294 10.53 11.94 -6.01
C LEU A 294 9.89 11.13 -7.15
N TYR A 295 8.61 10.77 -7.00
CA TYR A 295 7.87 9.85 -7.84
C TYR A 295 6.44 10.34 -8.12
N THR A 296 5.70 9.68 -8.99
CA THR A 296 4.29 10.03 -9.21
C THR A 296 3.39 9.27 -8.23
N ALA A 297 2.53 9.95 -7.49
CA ALA A 297 1.53 9.27 -6.65
C ALA A 297 0.46 8.52 -7.48
N ARG A 298 0.23 8.93 -8.74
CA ARG A 298 -0.88 8.49 -9.60
C ARG A 298 -1.03 6.98 -9.80
N ASN A 299 0.04 6.23 -9.62
CA ASN A 299 0.06 4.79 -9.89
C ASN A 299 0.14 3.93 -8.64
N GLU A 300 0.25 4.55 -7.47
CA GLU A 300 0.47 3.87 -6.21
C GLU A 300 -0.82 3.80 -5.41
N PHE A 301 -1.67 2.84 -5.73
CA PHE A 301 -2.98 2.71 -5.09
C PHE A 301 -2.92 2.48 -3.58
N TRP A 302 -1.80 1.95 -3.07
CA TRP A 302 -1.56 1.78 -1.64
C TRP A 302 -1.60 3.11 -0.87
N LEU A 303 -1.24 4.22 -1.54
CA LEU A 303 -1.32 5.56 -0.95
C LEU A 303 -2.75 5.95 -0.61
N THR A 304 -3.77 5.37 -1.26
CA THR A 304 -5.17 5.72 -0.97
C THR A 304 -5.55 5.47 0.49
N HIS A 305 -5.11 4.34 1.07
CA HIS A 305 -5.35 4.03 2.49
C HIS A 305 -4.66 5.06 3.40
N LEU A 306 -3.37 5.30 3.20
CA LEU A 306 -2.59 6.22 4.03
C LEU A 306 -3.12 7.67 3.94
N LEU A 307 -3.52 8.10 2.75
CA LEU A 307 -4.16 9.40 2.53
C LEU A 307 -5.50 9.50 3.27
N ALA A 308 -6.32 8.45 3.24
CA ALA A 308 -7.55 8.39 4.01
C ALA A 308 -7.27 8.44 5.51
N VAL A 309 -6.27 7.69 6.01
CA VAL A 309 -5.80 7.74 7.41
C VAL A 309 -5.46 9.17 7.82
N CYS A 310 -4.63 9.88 7.05
CA CYS A 310 -4.32 11.27 7.33
C CYS A 310 -5.58 12.16 7.35
N ALA A 311 -6.42 12.10 6.31
CA ALA A 311 -7.58 12.97 6.16
C ALA A 311 -8.60 12.77 7.29
N PHE A 312 -9.02 11.53 7.55
CA PHE A 312 -9.96 11.22 8.61
C PHE A 312 -9.39 11.46 10.00
N ARG A 313 -8.08 11.30 10.20
CA ARG A 313 -7.47 11.59 11.49
C ARG A 313 -7.60 13.07 11.86
N VAL A 314 -7.43 13.97 10.89
CA VAL A 314 -7.42 15.42 11.16
C VAL A 314 -8.76 16.11 10.94
N VAL A 315 -9.76 15.43 10.35
CA VAL A 315 -11.02 16.07 9.90
C VAL A 315 -11.81 16.77 11.01
N PHE A 316 -11.71 16.30 12.25
CA PHE A 316 -12.37 16.91 13.41
C PHE A 316 -11.53 17.98 14.12
N ASP A 317 -10.30 18.20 13.66
CA ASP A 317 -9.31 19.06 14.29
C ASP A 317 -8.77 20.14 13.33
N LEU A 318 -9.50 20.42 12.25
CA LEU A 318 -9.10 21.39 11.22
C LEU A 318 -8.93 22.83 11.74
N ASP A 319 -9.70 23.19 12.77
CA ASP A 319 -9.64 24.50 13.40
C ASP A 319 -8.55 24.58 14.50
N SER A 320 -7.91 23.46 14.84
CA SER A 320 -6.87 23.41 15.88
C SER A 320 -5.56 24.08 15.46
N GLY A 321 -5.35 24.26 14.15
CA GLY A 321 -4.15 24.90 13.62
C GLY A 321 -3.97 24.70 12.11
N PRO A 322 -3.06 25.48 11.48
CA PRO A 322 -2.84 25.42 10.04
C PRO A 322 -2.26 24.08 9.57
N ILE A 323 -1.61 23.32 10.46
CA ILE A 323 -0.97 22.04 10.15
C ILE A 323 -2.03 20.96 9.83
N GLN A 324 -3.10 20.88 10.63
CA GLN A 324 -4.18 19.91 10.42
C GLN A 324 -4.94 20.22 9.13
N LEU A 325 -5.24 21.50 8.89
CA LEU A 325 -5.86 21.94 7.64
C LEU A 325 -4.97 21.64 6.43
N ASP A 326 -3.68 21.96 6.47
CA ASP A 326 -2.74 21.63 5.37
C ASP A 326 -2.66 20.11 5.12
N THR A 327 -2.59 19.32 6.19
CA THR A 327 -2.60 17.85 6.12
C THR A 327 -3.86 17.34 5.42
N PHE A 328 -5.03 17.86 5.79
CA PHE A 328 -6.31 17.51 5.18
C PHE A 328 -6.37 17.88 3.70
N LEU A 329 -5.94 19.09 3.34
CA LEU A 329 -5.98 19.60 1.98
C LEU A 329 -5.06 18.83 1.04
N LYS A 330 -3.83 18.55 1.50
CA LYS A 330 -2.90 17.68 0.81
C LYS A 330 -3.53 16.31 0.61
N ALA A 331 -4.04 15.67 1.68
CA ALA A 331 -4.69 14.36 1.56
C ALA A 331 -5.77 14.33 0.47
N CYS A 332 -6.69 15.30 0.50
CA CYS A 332 -7.77 15.40 -0.48
C CYS A 332 -7.26 15.66 -1.90
N GLN A 333 -6.21 16.49 -2.06
CA GLN A 333 -5.59 16.73 -3.35
C GLN A 333 -5.04 15.42 -3.96
N ALA A 334 -4.24 14.65 -3.22
CA ALA A 334 -3.69 13.40 -3.72
C ALA A 334 -4.78 12.34 -3.94
N LEU A 335 -5.83 12.30 -3.11
CA LEU A 335 -6.98 11.43 -3.34
C LEU A 335 -7.71 11.76 -4.66
N ASN A 336 -7.86 13.04 -5.03
CA ASN A 336 -8.43 13.38 -6.34
C ASN A 336 -7.52 12.93 -7.48
N GLU A 337 -6.21 13.17 -7.37
CA GLU A 337 -5.23 12.73 -8.37
C GLU A 337 -5.28 11.20 -8.56
N LEU A 338 -5.41 10.43 -7.48
CA LEU A 338 -5.58 8.97 -7.52
C LEU A 338 -6.97 8.55 -8.00
N GLY A 339 -7.99 9.36 -7.74
CA GLY A 339 -9.37 9.14 -8.14
C GLY A 339 -9.56 9.05 -9.65
N GLU A 340 -8.65 9.57 -10.47
CA GLU A 340 -8.65 9.34 -11.92
C GLU A 340 -8.55 7.85 -12.30
N ARG A 341 -7.89 7.04 -11.45
CA ARG A 341 -7.59 5.62 -11.74
C ARG A 341 -8.22 4.64 -10.76
N PHE A 342 -8.39 5.02 -9.50
CA PHE A 342 -8.82 4.12 -8.42
C PHE A 342 -10.13 4.60 -7.81
N HIS A 343 -11.19 3.78 -7.94
CA HIS A 343 -12.50 4.09 -7.36
C HIS A 343 -12.44 4.25 -5.84
N ILE A 344 -11.62 3.46 -5.16
CA ILE A 344 -11.44 3.54 -3.71
C ILE A 344 -10.97 4.92 -3.22
N ALA A 345 -10.25 5.69 -4.05
CA ALA A 345 -9.88 7.06 -3.74
C ALA A 345 -11.06 8.03 -3.88
N ARG A 346 -11.91 7.85 -4.91
CA ARG A 346 -13.17 8.59 -5.07
C ARG A 346 -14.12 8.30 -3.91
N ASP A 347 -14.25 7.03 -3.54
CA ASP A 347 -15.13 6.63 -2.46
C ASP A 347 -14.64 7.13 -1.09
N SER A 348 -13.32 7.23 -0.89
CA SER A 348 -12.72 7.85 0.30
C SER A 348 -13.06 9.34 0.37
N LEU A 349 -12.96 10.07 -0.75
CA LEU A 349 -13.39 11.47 -0.83
C LEU A 349 -14.88 11.65 -0.56
N ALA A 350 -15.72 10.77 -1.09
CA ALA A 350 -17.18 10.82 -0.86
C ALA A 350 -17.50 10.59 0.61
N SER A 351 -16.77 9.67 1.25
CA SER A 351 -16.89 9.41 2.68
C SER A 351 -16.44 10.62 3.52
N LEU A 352 -15.36 11.31 3.13
CA LEU A 352 -14.92 12.55 3.78
C LEU A 352 -15.97 13.67 3.63
N GLN A 353 -16.53 13.88 2.44
CA GLN A 353 -17.61 14.84 2.22
C GLN A 353 -18.84 14.53 3.08
N SER A 354 -19.23 13.26 3.16
CA SER A 354 -20.34 12.82 3.99
C SER A 354 -20.09 13.14 5.48
N VAL A 355 -18.88 12.90 5.98
CA VAL A 355 -18.50 13.23 7.36
C VAL A 355 -18.53 14.74 7.62
N LEU A 356 -17.99 15.55 6.70
CA LEU A 356 -18.04 17.02 6.82
C LEU A 356 -19.47 17.54 6.89
N ALA A 357 -20.35 17.02 6.03
CA ALA A 357 -21.76 17.39 6.00
C ALA A 357 -22.52 16.95 7.26
N GLN A 358 -22.35 15.68 7.67
CA GLN A 358 -23.02 15.12 8.84
C GLN A 358 -22.65 15.85 10.15
N HIS A 359 -21.39 16.25 10.30
CA HIS A 359 -20.90 16.94 11.49
C HIS A 359 -20.85 18.46 11.35
N ASN A 360 -21.39 19.04 10.28
CA ASN A 360 -21.40 20.47 10.01
C ASN A 360 -20.01 21.14 10.09
N ILE A 361 -18.96 20.44 9.67
CA ILE A 361 -17.59 20.93 9.71
C ILE A 361 -17.38 21.91 8.55
N ARG A 362 -17.05 23.15 8.87
CA ARG A 362 -16.87 24.21 7.86
C ARG A 362 -15.46 24.19 7.31
N LEU A 363 -15.36 24.20 5.99
CA LEU A 363 -14.08 24.36 5.30
C LEU A 363 -13.93 25.79 4.77
N PRO A 364 -12.71 26.36 4.81
CA PRO A 364 -12.43 27.62 4.13
C PRO A 364 -12.79 27.56 2.64
N ALA A 365 -13.23 28.67 2.03
CA ALA A 365 -13.69 28.68 0.64
C ALA A 365 -12.65 28.15 -0.37
N PHE A 366 -11.35 28.37 -0.11
CA PHE A 366 -10.27 27.85 -0.96
C PHE A 366 -10.06 26.33 -0.83
N ALA A 367 -10.52 25.71 0.26
CA ALA A 367 -10.39 24.28 0.53
C ALA A 367 -11.35 23.44 -0.33
N SER A 368 -12.55 23.97 -0.61
CA SER A 368 -13.62 23.27 -1.33
C SER A 368 -13.22 22.77 -2.73
N ARG A 369 -12.19 23.37 -3.35
CA ARG A 369 -11.68 22.92 -4.65
C ARG A 369 -11.03 21.53 -4.61
N HIS A 370 -10.48 21.13 -3.46
CA HIS A 370 -9.80 19.84 -3.28
C HIS A 370 -10.76 18.72 -2.88
N LEU A 371 -12.08 18.98 -2.81
CA LEU A 371 -13.08 17.95 -2.54
C LEU A 371 -13.99 17.72 -3.75
N ARG A 372 -13.57 18.11 -4.96
CA ARG A 372 -14.42 17.95 -6.15
C ARG A 372 -14.46 16.48 -6.59
N ILE A 373 -15.58 15.82 -6.33
CA ILE A 373 -15.89 14.50 -6.89
C ILE A 373 -16.70 14.73 -8.17
N GLU A 374 -16.25 14.17 -9.29
CA GLU A 374 -17.06 14.11 -10.51
C GLU A 374 -18.34 13.31 -10.24
N ALA A 375 -19.50 13.82 -10.65
CA ALA A 375 -20.79 13.22 -10.37
C ALA A 375 -20.87 11.76 -10.86
N GLY A 376 -20.81 10.82 -9.93
CA GLY A 376 -20.96 9.39 -10.13
C GLY A 376 -21.44 8.73 -8.84
N THR A 377 -22.16 7.61 -8.98
CA THR A 377 -22.72 6.83 -7.87
C THR A 377 -21.61 6.31 -6.95
N CYS A 378 -21.36 7.00 -5.84
CA CYS A 378 -20.38 6.60 -4.83
C CYS A 378 -21.03 5.68 -3.79
N ARG A 379 -20.36 4.58 -3.44
CA ARG A 379 -20.78 3.67 -2.35
C ARG A 379 -20.06 4.03 -1.04
N ALA A 380 -20.70 3.76 0.09
CA ALA A 380 -20.05 3.87 1.40
C ALA A 380 -18.89 2.85 1.49
N THR A 381 -17.73 3.27 1.99
CA THR A 381 -16.54 2.40 2.06
C THR A 381 -16.30 1.85 3.46
N VAL A 382 -15.70 0.65 3.49
CA VAL A 382 -15.10 0.03 4.68
C VAL A 382 -14.09 0.96 5.37
N MET A 383 -13.47 1.91 4.64
CA MET A 383 -12.57 2.93 5.21
C MET A 383 -13.27 3.82 6.26
N ARG A 384 -14.58 4.08 6.10
CA ARG A 384 -15.33 4.90 7.07
C ARG A 384 -15.33 4.26 8.46
N HIS A 385 -15.50 2.94 8.54
CA HIS A 385 -15.56 2.22 9.81
C HIS A 385 -14.19 1.96 10.43
N THR A 386 -13.13 1.99 9.61
CA THR A 386 -11.76 1.65 10.03
C THR A 386 -10.88 2.87 10.30
N VAL A 387 -11.36 4.08 10.03
CA VAL A 387 -10.55 5.31 10.17
C VAL A 387 -11.28 6.43 10.95
N VAL A 388 -12.61 6.40 11.05
CA VAL A 388 -13.36 7.39 11.87
C VAL A 388 -13.16 7.10 13.36
N PRO A 389 -12.93 8.12 14.21
CA PRO A 389 -12.78 7.94 15.65
C PRO A 389 -13.97 7.19 16.27
N VAL A 390 -13.67 6.16 17.09
CA VAL A 390 -14.68 5.32 17.78
C VAL A 390 -15.62 6.14 18.67
N SER A 391 -15.19 7.33 19.12
CA SER A 391 -15.98 8.27 19.90
C SER A 391 -17.17 8.89 19.14
N LEU A 392 -17.15 8.87 17.81
CA LEU A 392 -18.16 9.50 16.96
C LEU A 392 -19.18 8.52 16.37
N VAL A 393 -18.96 7.21 16.56
CA VAL A 393 -19.91 6.16 16.18
C VAL A 393 -21.16 6.16 17.09
N LYS A 394 -21.10 6.78 18.27
CA LYS A 394 -22.18 6.78 19.27
C LYS A 394 -23.37 7.72 18.98
N GLY A 395 -23.44 8.33 17.79
CA GLY A 395 -24.53 9.24 17.41
C GLY A 395 -25.66 8.62 16.58
N SER A 396 -25.53 7.38 16.11
CA SER A 396 -26.63 6.71 15.43
C SER A 396 -27.55 6.06 16.46
N GLU A 397 -28.53 6.82 16.94
CA GLU A 397 -29.74 6.20 17.48
C GLU A 397 -30.28 5.21 16.45
N SER A 398 -30.59 4.02 16.94
CA SER A 398 -31.19 2.90 16.23
C SER A 398 -32.33 3.34 15.32
N ILE A 399 -32.06 3.47 14.02
CA ILE A 399 -33.10 3.35 13.01
C ILE A 399 -33.42 1.86 12.96
N VAL A 400 -34.52 1.51 13.62
CA VAL A 400 -35.16 0.19 13.55
C VAL A 400 -35.36 -0.14 12.06
N GLY A 401 -34.52 -1.04 11.52
CA GLY A 401 -34.63 -1.51 10.14
C GLY A 401 -33.33 -1.94 9.46
N GLU A 402 -32.16 -1.48 9.90
CA GLU A 402 -30.89 -1.94 9.31
C GLU A 402 -30.36 -3.17 10.05
N GLN A 403 -30.24 -4.30 9.32
CA GLN A 403 -29.60 -5.49 9.86
C GLN A 403 -28.14 -5.18 10.23
N PRO A 404 -27.66 -5.66 11.40
CA PRO A 404 -26.28 -5.48 11.79
C PRO A 404 -25.41 -6.49 11.05
N HIS A 405 -24.34 -5.97 10.44
CA HIS A 405 -23.27 -6.71 9.77
C HIS A 405 -23.63 -7.31 8.41
N ASP A 406 -23.09 -6.72 7.34
CA ASP A 406 -22.84 -7.48 6.11
C ASP A 406 -21.90 -8.63 6.48
N THR A 407 -22.43 -9.85 6.45
CA THR A 407 -21.63 -11.05 6.67
C THR A 407 -20.74 -11.27 5.45
N ILE A 408 -19.69 -12.09 5.60
CA ILE A 408 -18.78 -12.47 4.50
C ILE A 408 -19.56 -13.00 3.28
N SER A 409 -20.73 -13.59 3.50
CA SER A 409 -21.62 -14.06 2.45
C SER A 409 -22.22 -12.92 1.61
N ASP A 410 -22.54 -11.78 2.23
CA ASP A 410 -23.10 -10.61 1.57
C ASP A 410 -22.04 -9.90 0.70
N ILE A 411 -20.79 -9.87 1.19
CA ILE A 411 -19.65 -9.32 0.44
C ILE A 411 -19.27 -10.20 -0.76
N ILE A 412 -19.43 -11.53 -0.65
CA ILE A 412 -19.20 -12.47 -1.76
C ILE A 412 -20.30 -12.36 -2.82
N ALA A 413 -21.57 -12.21 -2.41
CA ALA A 413 -22.70 -12.03 -3.32
C ALA A 413 -22.63 -10.71 -4.12
N MET A 414 -21.87 -9.72 -3.65
CA MET A 414 -21.62 -8.46 -4.37
C MET A 414 -20.49 -8.53 -5.41
N LEU A 415 -19.79 -9.67 -5.50
CA LEU A 415 -18.65 -9.89 -6.41
C LEU A 415 -18.96 -10.81 -7.60
N ASP A 416 -20.13 -11.43 -7.62
CA ASP A 416 -20.76 -12.08 -8.78
C ASP A 416 -21.63 -11.08 -9.55
#